data_AF-A0A3D0V859-F1
#
_entry.id   AF-A0A3D0V859-F1
#
_cell.length_a   1.000
_cell.length_b   1.000
_cell.length_c   1.000
_cell.angle_alpha   90.00
_cell.angle_beta   90.00
_cell.angle_gamma   90.00
#
_symmetry.space_group_name_H-M   'P 1'
#
loop_
_entity.id
_entity.type
_entity.pdbx_description
1 polymer ?
#
loop_
_entity_poly.entity_id
_entity_poly.type
_entity_poly.pdbx_seq_one_letter_code
_entity_poly.pdbx_strand_id
1 'polypeptide(L)'
;QTLAAYRLFDELRKAHPGVEIESCSSGGARVDLGILERTDRIWASDCNDALERQTIQRWTGVVVPPELVGGHIGPTTSHTTARTHDLSFRAITALFGHFGMEWDVRQVQGAEREELKRFIGLYKEHRGLIHSGRMVRADVPDDSLMLHGVVSDDGGSALFAVVSTRTSFAEQPGRVAVPGLDPERTYKVEAIFPAPGDADYAHTFTQVQPPAWLASGAEASGRFLAEVGLPMPILNPEHALLLKFTAVQSG
;
A
#
# COMPACT_ATOMS: atom_id res chain seq x y z
N GLN A 1 17.72 30.43 -9.62
CA GLN A 1 16.45 29.74 -9.92
C GLN A 1 15.81 29.14 -8.66
N THR A 2 16.47 28.22 -7.94
CA THR A 2 15.92 27.54 -6.75
C THR A 2 15.35 28.48 -5.68
N LEU A 3 16.11 29.50 -5.25
CA LEU A 3 15.64 30.46 -4.25
C LEU A 3 14.40 31.25 -4.70
N ALA A 4 14.25 31.50 -6.01
CA ALA A 4 13.05 32.17 -6.52
C ALA A 4 11.84 31.24 -6.48
N ALA A 5 12.03 29.94 -6.79
CA ALA A 5 10.97 28.94 -6.64
C ALA A 5 10.55 28.77 -5.17
N TYR A 6 11.50 28.75 -4.24
CA TYR A 6 11.19 28.69 -2.80
C TYR A 6 10.40 29.93 -2.35
N ARG A 7 10.83 31.14 -2.72
CA ARG A 7 10.06 32.35 -2.42
C ARG A 7 8.64 32.32 -2.99
N LEU A 8 8.45 31.73 -4.17
CA LEU A 8 7.11 31.58 -4.74
C LEU A 8 6.22 30.68 -3.88
N PHE A 9 6.71 29.52 -3.45
CA PHE A 9 5.95 28.64 -2.54
C PHE A 9 5.63 29.35 -1.21
N ASP A 10 6.61 30.04 -0.63
CA ASP A 10 6.44 30.75 0.64
C ASP A 10 5.35 31.85 0.54
N GLU A 11 5.35 32.64 -0.53
CA GLU A 11 4.33 33.67 -0.75
C GLU A 11 2.94 33.07 -1.06
N LEU A 12 2.87 31.96 -1.80
CA LEU A 12 1.60 31.26 -2.06
C LEU A 12 0.97 30.74 -0.77
N ARG A 13 1.75 30.09 0.11
CA ARG A 13 1.26 29.61 1.41
C ARG A 13 0.79 30.74 2.30
N LYS A 14 1.51 31.86 2.30
CA LYS A 14 1.13 33.06 3.06
C LYS A 14 -0.17 33.67 2.55
N ALA A 15 -0.35 33.75 1.23
CA ALA A 15 -1.55 34.31 0.61
C ALA A 15 -2.77 33.38 0.73
N HIS A 16 -2.54 32.05 0.78
CA HIS A 16 -3.59 31.03 0.73
C HIS A 16 -3.38 29.93 1.78
N PRO A 17 -3.50 30.23 3.09
CA PRO A 17 -3.14 29.28 4.16
C PRO A 17 -4.00 28.02 4.23
N GLY A 18 -5.16 27.99 3.56
CA GLY A 18 -6.03 26.80 3.47
C GLY A 18 -5.82 25.95 2.22
N VAL A 19 -4.88 26.32 1.34
CA VAL A 19 -4.59 25.56 0.12
C VAL A 19 -3.46 24.58 0.39
N GLU A 20 -3.72 23.30 0.15
CA GLU A 20 -2.68 22.28 0.11
C GLU A 20 -1.92 22.36 -1.23
N ILE A 21 -0.59 22.30 -1.14
CA ILE A 21 0.31 22.34 -2.30
C ILE A 21 0.97 20.98 -2.43
N GLU A 22 0.72 20.33 -3.58
CA GLU A 22 1.46 19.14 -4.00
C GLU A 22 2.52 19.52 -5.05
N SER A 23 3.78 19.24 -4.76
CA SER A 23 4.89 19.49 -5.68
C SER A 23 4.96 18.41 -6.75
N CYS A 24 5.18 18.81 -8.00
CA CYS A 24 5.41 17.90 -9.11
C CYS A 24 6.43 18.49 -10.08
N SER A 25 7.37 17.66 -10.53
CA SER A 25 8.36 17.99 -11.56
C SER A 25 8.51 16.79 -12.50
N SER A 26 7.48 16.57 -13.34
CA SER A 26 7.33 15.34 -14.13
C SER A 26 7.42 14.10 -13.25
N GLY A 27 6.54 14.05 -12.24
CA GLY A 27 6.70 13.18 -11.10
C GLY A 27 7.76 13.70 -10.12
N GLY A 28 8.64 12.79 -9.70
CA GLY A 28 9.53 13.00 -8.56
C GLY A 28 10.89 13.63 -8.88
N ALA A 29 11.07 14.35 -10.00
CA ALA A 29 12.40 14.91 -10.33
C ALA A 29 12.88 15.99 -9.33
N ARG A 30 12.00 16.43 -8.42
CA ARG A 30 12.31 17.37 -7.33
C ARG A 30 11.71 16.94 -5.99
N VAL A 31 12.09 15.74 -5.57
CA VAL A 31 11.81 15.24 -4.21
C VAL A 31 13.01 15.54 -3.33
N ASP A 32 12.97 16.68 -2.64
CA ASP A 32 14.02 17.15 -1.75
C ASP A 32 13.45 17.81 -0.49
N LEU A 33 14.24 17.87 0.57
CA LEU A 33 13.81 18.43 1.87
C LEU A 33 13.40 19.90 1.76
N GLY A 34 14.04 20.69 0.89
CA GLY A 34 13.68 22.11 0.71
C GLY A 34 12.32 22.30 0.05
N ILE A 35 11.91 21.38 -0.83
CA ILE A 35 10.54 21.27 -1.34
C ILE A 35 9.58 20.80 -0.26
N LEU A 36 9.91 19.72 0.47
CA LEU A 36 9.04 19.16 1.51
C LEU A 36 8.75 20.14 2.65
N GLU A 37 9.68 21.03 2.99
CA GLU A 37 9.46 22.12 3.95
C GLU A 37 8.38 23.13 3.50
N ARG A 38 8.05 23.15 2.20
CA ARG A 38 7.24 24.20 1.55
C ARG A 38 6.01 23.66 0.84
N THR A 39 5.82 22.35 0.80
CA THR A 39 4.70 21.70 0.15
C THR A 39 4.12 20.65 1.07
N ASP A 40 2.81 20.48 1.05
CA ASP A 40 2.13 19.52 1.91
C ASP A 40 2.34 18.09 1.42
N ARG A 41 2.62 17.91 0.12
CA ARG A 41 2.93 16.62 -0.51
C ARG A 41 3.84 16.76 -1.73
N ILE A 42 4.37 15.63 -2.20
CA ILE A 42 5.04 15.50 -3.49
C ILE A 42 4.41 14.38 -4.32
N TRP A 43 4.45 14.54 -5.63
CA TRP A 43 4.10 13.50 -6.58
C TRP A 43 5.37 12.71 -6.93
N ALA A 44 5.43 11.43 -6.53
CA ALA A 44 6.67 10.66 -6.65
C ALA A 44 7.04 10.24 -8.08
N SER A 45 6.06 10.06 -8.97
CA SER A 45 6.32 9.63 -10.36
C SER A 45 5.06 9.76 -11.21
N ASP A 46 5.21 10.23 -12.45
CA ASP A 46 4.14 10.18 -13.46
C ASP A 46 3.80 8.74 -13.88
N CYS A 47 4.69 7.78 -13.59
CA CYS A 47 4.39 6.37 -13.77
C CYS A 47 3.49 5.88 -12.63
N ASN A 48 2.19 5.72 -12.92
CA ASN A 48 1.19 5.13 -12.02
C ASN A 48 0.90 3.64 -12.33
N ASP A 49 1.84 2.96 -13.00
CA ASP A 49 1.85 1.50 -13.15
C ASP A 49 2.08 0.82 -11.80
N ALA A 50 1.19 -0.10 -11.40
CA ALA A 50 1.23 -0.72 -10.07
C ALA A 50 2.52 -1.52 -9.79
N LEU A 51 3.12 -2.13 -10.82
CA LEU A 51 4.37 -2.88 -10.65
C LEU A 51 5.58 -1.94 -10.51
N GLU A 52 5.72 -0.92 -11.37
CA GLU A 52 6.81 0.08 -11.22
C GLU A 52 6.70 0.81 -9.89
N ARG A 53 5.47 1.10 -9.46
CA ARG A 53 5.19 1.83 -8.21
C ARG A 53 5.67 1.07 -6.98
N GLN A 54 5.76 -0.27 -6.99
CA GLN A 54 6.37 -1.03 -5.89
C GLN A 54 7.78 -0.54 -5.59
N THR A 55 8.62 -0.43 -6.63
CA THR A 55 10.01 0.01 -6.49
C THR A 55 10.08 1.51 -6.16
N ILE A 56 9.31 2.33 -6.87
CA ILE A 56 9.31 3.78 -6.70
C ILE A 56 8.90 4.16 -5.27
N GLN A 57 7.80 3.59 -4.75
CA GLN A 57 7.31 3.88 -3.41
C GLN A 57 8.24 3.30 -2.34
N ARG A 58 8.79 2.10 -2.56
CA ARG A 58 9.75 1.50 -1.63
C ARG A 58 10.92 2.45 -1.37
N TRP A 59 11.53 2.99 -2.41
CA TRP A 59 12.73 3.82 -2.29
C TRP A 59 12.44 5.29 -1.99
N THR A 60 11.35 5.85 -2.50
CA THR A 60 10.87 7.18 -2.05
C THR A 60 10.59 7.17 -0.55
N GLY A 61 9.93 6.12 -0.07
CA GLY A 61 9.57 5.91 1.33
C GLY A 61 10.73 5.64 2.29
N VAL A 62 11.99 5.69 1.83
CA VAL A 62 13.16 5.64 2.71
C VAL A 62 13.42 7.02 3.33
N VAL A 63 13.04 8.10 2.64
CA VAL A 63 13.34 9.48 3.06
C VAL A 63 12.09 10.35 3.17
N VAL A 64 10.99 9.99 2.50
CA VAL A 64 9.72 10.71 2.57
C VAL A 64 8.68 9.83 3.26
N PRO A 65 8.01 10.30 4.31
CA PRO A 65 6.99 9.50 4.97
C PRO A 65 5.71 9.40 4.09
N PRO A 66 4.91 8.33 4.23
CA PRO A 66 3.84 8.00 3.28
C PRO A 66 2.81 9.13 3.05
N GLU A 67 2.44 9.84 4.10
CA GLU A 67 1.46 10.92 4.09
C GLU A 67 1.87 12.12 3.21
N LEU A 68 3.18 12.27 2.93
CA LEU A 68 3.71 13.32 2.07
C LEU A 68 3.91 12.85 0.61
N VAL A 69 3.59 11.59 0.28
CA VAL A 69 3.80 11.02 -1.05
C VAL A 69 2.47 10.70 -1.72
N GLY A 70 2.15 11.37 -2.83
CA GLY A 70 0.97 11.05 -3.61
C GLY A 70 0.98 9.61 -4.13
N GLY A 71 -0.14 8.90 -3.95
CA GLY A 71 -0.36 7.53 -4.38
C GLY A 71 -1.69 7.39 -5.11
N HIS A 72 -1.68 7.36 -6.45
CA HIS A 72 -2.92 7.33 -7.22
C HIS A 72 -3.16 5.98 -7.89
N ILE A 73 -4.42 5.53 -7.90
CA ILE A 73 -4.89 4.49 -8.82
C ILE A 73 -4.84 5.07 -10.23
N GLY A 74 -3.96 4.53 -11.06
CA GLY A 74 -3.90 4.84 -12.50
C GLY A 74 -4.95 4.08 -13.33
N PRO A 75 -4.96 4.31 -14.66
CA PRO A 75 -5.83 3.57 -15.57
C PRO A 75 -5.57 2.07 -15.56
N THR A 76 -6.56 1.28 -15.97
CA THR A 76 -6.47 -0.19 -16.08
C THR A 76 -5.28 -0.64 -16.91
N THR A 77 -5.05 0.01 -18.06
CA THR A 77 -3.83 -0.13 -18.86
C THR A 77 -2.96 1.11 -18.63
N SER A 78 -1.74 0.91 -18.12
CA SER A 78 -0.79 1.98 -17.84
C SER A 78 -0.39 2.71 -19.12
N HIS A 79 -0.40 4.04 -19.08
CA HIS A 79 0.01 4.90 -20.19
C HIS A 79 1.53 5.02 -20.36
N THR A 80 2.31 4.55 -19.38
CA THR A 80 3.78 4.61 -19.39
C THR A 80 4.43 3.27 -19.73
N THR A 81 3.76 2.15 -19.42
CA THR A 81 4.32 0.79 -19.57
C THR A 81 3.46 -0.12 -20.45
N ALA A 82 2.23 0.27 -20.77
CA ALA A 82 1.22 -0.53 -21.47
C ALA A 82 0.80 -1.84 -20.76
N ARG A 83 1.23 -2.08 -19.51
CA ARG A 83 0.74 -3.22 -18.71
C ARG A 83 -0.71 -2.98 -18.27
N THR A 84 -1.46 -4.06 -18.15
CA THR A 84 -2.80 -4.07 -17.58
C THR A 84 -2.77 -4.76 -16.23
N HIS A 85 -3.29 -4.10 -15.21
CA HIS A 85 -3.38 -4.63 -13.86
C HIS A 85 -4.81 -4.58 -13.35
N ASP A 86 -5.19 -5.63 -12.63
CA ASP A 86 -6.47 -5.71 -11.92
C ASP A 86 -6.61 -4.56 -10.91
N LEU A 87 -7.85 -4.18 -10.61
CA LEU A 87 -8.14 -3.04 -9.75
C LEU A 87 -7.52 -3.23 -8.36
N SER A 88 -7.59 -4.43 -7.80
CA SER A 88 -7.09 -4.68 -6.46
C SER A 88 -5.61 -4.41 -6.32
N PHE A 89 -4.79 -4.81 -7.30
CA PHE A 89 -3.36 -4.57 -7.29
C PHE A 89 -3.03 -3.08 -7.41
N ARG A 90 -3.70 -2.36 -8.33
CA ARG A 90 -3.55 -0.89 -8.46
C ARG A 90 -3.94 -0.16 -7.18
N ALA A 91 -5.03 -0.59 -6.55
CA ALA A 91 -5.57 0.01 -5.34
C ALA A 91 -4.66 -0.21 -4.12
N ILE A 92 -4.24 -1.45 -3.85
CA ILE A 92 -3.32 -1.78 -2.76
C ILE A 92 -2.00 -1.02 -2.92
N THR A 93 -1.49 -0.92 -4.15
CA THR A 93 -0.25 -0.18 -4.44
C THR A 93 -0.37 1.31 -4.10
N ALA A 94 -1.49 1.93 -4.45
CA ALA A 94 -1.75 3.34 -4.15
C ALA A 94 -1.95 3.61 -2.64
N LEU A 95 -2.24 2.58 -1.84
CA LEU A 95 -2.70 2.71 -0.45
C LEU A 95 -1.67 3.31 0.50
N PHE A 96 -0.41 2.91 0.39
CA PHE A 96 0.68 3.31 1.30
C PHE A 96 1.30 4.65 0.89
N GLY A 97 0.44 5.62 0.63
CA GLY A 97 0.77 7.02 0.39
C GLY A 97 -0.47 7.88 0.65
N HIS A 98 -0.43 9.13 0.24
CA HIS A 98 -1.60 9.97 0.17
C HIS A 98 -2.49 9.53 -1.01
N PHE A 99 -3.46 8.68 -0.72
CA PHE A 99 -4.28 8.00 -1.72
C PHE A 99 -5.12 8.96 -2.56
N GLY A 100 -5.19 8.68 -3.86
CA GLY A 100 -6.02 9.38 -4.83
C GLY A 100 -6.23 8.56 -6.10
N MET A 101 -6.66 9.19 -7.19
CA MET A 101 -7.00 8.49 -8.43
C MET A 101 -6.80 9.36 -9.66
N GLU A 102 -6.20 8.76 -10.68
CA GLU A 102 -5.92 9.33 -12.01
C GLU A 102 -6.47 8.39 -13.08
N TRP A 103 -7.78 8.17 -12.99
CA TRP A 103 -8.49 7.19 -13.82
C TRP A 103 -9.85 7.75 -14.24
N ASP A 104 -10.30 7.44 -15.47
CA ASP A 104 -11.63 7.82 -15.95
C ASP A 104 -12.72 6.98 -15.28
N VAL A 105 -13.15 7.43 -14.09
CA VAL A 105 -14.16 6.75 -13.26
C VAL A 105 -15.53 6.61 -13.91
N ARG A 106 -15.81 7.30 -15.02
CA ARG A 106 -17.09 7.17 -15.74
C ARG A 106 -17.24 5.80 -16.40
N GLN A 107 -16.12 5.12 -16.64
CA GLN A 107 -16.06 3.81 -17.28
C GLN A 107 -16.18 2.66 -16.27
N VAL A 108 -16.09 2.95 -14.97
CA VAL A 108 -16.10 1.95 -13.90
C VAL A 108 -17.53 1.59 -13.54
N GLN A 109 -17.91 0.33 -13.79
CA GLN A 109 -19.30 -0.12 -13.67
C GLN A 109 -19.41 -1.49 -12.99
N GLY A 110 -20.62 -1.85 -12.58
CA GLY A 110 -20.91 -3.17 -12.02
C GLY A 110 -20.06 -3.51 -10.79
N ALA A 111 -19.53 -4.73 -10.77
CA ALA A 111 -18.74 -5.25 -9.65
C ALA A 111 -17.46 -4.42 -9.39
N GLU A 112 -16.77 -3.96 -10.44
CA GLU A 112 -15.56 -3.14 -10.31
C GLU A 112 -15.85 -1.80 -9.60
N ARG A 113 -17.05 -1.23 -9.82
CA ARG A 113 -17.45 0.01 -9.14
C ARG A 113 -17.70 -0.21 -7.65
N GLU A 114 -18.33 -1.31 -7.28
CA GLU A 114 -18.56 -1.64 -5.87
C GLU A 114 -17.25 -2.03 -5.17
N GLU A 115 -16.35 -2.72 -5.85
CA GLU A 115 -14.99 -3.00 -5.39
C GLU A 115 -14.22 -1.70 -5.12
N LEU A 116 -14.19 -0.76 -6.08
CA LEU A 116 -13.54 0.55 -5.91
C LEU A 116 -14.12 1.32 -4.72
N LYS A 117 -15.45 1.33 -4.59
CA LYS A 117 -16.14 2.00 -3.48
C LYS A 117 -15.78 1.36 -2.13
N ARG A 118 -15.70 0.03 -2.07
CA ARG A 118 -15.27 -0.71 -0.88
C ARG A 118 -13.83 -0.36 -0.51
N PHE A 119 -12.94 -0.31 -1.49
CA PHE A 119 -11.55 0.07 -1.28
C PHE A 119 -11.40 1.52 -0.78
N ILE A 120 -12.14 2.47 -1.36
CA ILE A 120 -12.19 3.85 -0.85
C ILE A 120 -12.67 3.89 0.61
N GLY A 121 -13.62 3.04 0.98
CA GLY A 121 -14.05 2.83 2.36
C GLY A 121 -12.90 2.38 3.27
N LEU A 122 -12.15 1.36 2.85
CA LEU A 122 -10.98 0.85 3.58
C LEU A 122 -9.91 1.93 3.76
N TYR A 123 -9.59 2.72 2.72
CA TYR A 123 -8.66 3.83 2.86
C TYR A 123 -9.18 4.85 3.89
N LYS A 124 -10.47 5.22 3.85
CA LYS A 124 -11.04 6.16 4.84
C LYS A 124 -11.00 5.62 6.27
N GLU A 125 -11.24 4.32 6.46
CA GLU A 125 -11.10 3.66 7.76
C GLU A 125 -9.66 3.71 8.27
N HIS A 126 -8.68 3.43 7.39
CA HIS A 126 -7.30 3.19 7.78
C HIS A 126 -6.33 4.37 7.56
N ARG A 127 -6.75 5.47 6.91
CA ARG A 127 -5.84 6.59 6.58
C ARG A 127 -5.12 7.19 7.78
N GLY A 128 -5.74 7.17 8.96
CA GLY A 128 -5.09 7.59 10.20
C GLY A 128 -3.85 6.74 10.48
N LEU A 129 -4.03 5.42 10.48
CA LEU A 129 -2.93 4.45 10.63
C LEU A 129 -1.91 4.53 9.49
N ILE A 130 -2.35 4.69 8.24
CA ILE A 130 -1.45 4.79 7.08
C ILE A 130 -0.54 6.01 7.19
N HIS A 131 -1.08 7.15 7.62
CA HIS A 131 -0.35 8.41 7.69
C HIS A 131 0.44 8.60 8.99
N SER A 132 0.06 7.96 10.09
CA SER A 132 0.76 8.13 11.37
C SER A 132 1.57 6.91 11.80
N GLY A 133 1.30 5.74 11.21
CA GLY A 133 1.93 4.49 11.61
C GLY A 133 3.37 4.40 11.11
N ARG A 134 4.21 3.72 11.88
CA ARG A 134 5.59 3.44 11.50
C ARG A 134 5.62 2.49 10.31
N MET A 135 6.19 2.94 9.20
CA MET A 135 6.42 2.11 8.01
C MET A 135 7.37 0.96 8.32
N VAL A 136 6.98 -0.25 7.92
CA VAL A 136 7.71 -1.50 8.10
C VAL A 136 7.84 -2.19 6.76
N ARG A 137 9.01 -2.77 6.51
CA ARG A 137 9.28 -3.65 5.36
C ARG A 137 9.89 -4.93 5.91
N ALA A 138 9.47 -6.07 5.37
CA ALA A 138 10.00 -7.35 5.79
C ALA A 138 10.98 -7.90 4.74
N ASP A 139 11.96 -8.65 5.22
CA ASP A 139 12.69 -9.57 4.38
C ASP A 139 11.79 -10.78 4.11
N VAL A 140 11.76 -11.20 2.85
CA VAL A 140 10.90 -12.29 2.38
C VAL A 140 11.76 -13.40 1.76
N PRO A 141 11.27 -14.66 1.72
CA PRO A 141 12.05 -15.80 1.24
C PRO A 141 12.41 -15.75 -0.25
N ASP A 142 11.62 -15.01 -1.04
CA ASP A 142 11.73 -14.91 -2.49
C ASP A 142 11.64 -13.45 -2.91
N ASP A 143 12.51 -13.01 -3.82
CA ASP A 143 12.54 -11.65 -4.35
C ASP A 143 11.41 -11.37 -5.36
N SER A 144 10.61 -12.38 -5.71
CA SER A 144 9.32 -12.20 -6.36
C SER A 144 8.27 -11.60 -5.43
N LEU A 145 8.47 -11.65 -4.11
CA LEU A 145 7.54 -11.14 -3.11
C LEU A 145 8.02 -9.83 -2.50
N MET A 146 7.07 -9.06 -2.00
CA MET A 146 7.32 -7.95 -1.08
C MET A 146 6.32 -8.00 0.05
N LEU A 147 6.76 -7.62 1.25
CA LEU A 147 5.88 -7.37 2.38
C LEU A 147 6.23 -6.00 2.97
N HIS A 148 5.26 -5.10 2.97
CA HIS A 148 5.41 -3.77 3.56
C HIS A 148 4.09 -3.30 4.16
N GLY A 149 4.17 -2.38 5.11
CA GLY A 149 3.00 -1.96 5.85
C GLY A 149 3.28 -0.89 6.88
N VAL A 150 2.28 -0.56 7.68
CA VAL A 150 2.39 0.37 8.80
C VAL A 150 1.94 -0.31 10.10
N VAL A 151 2.61 0.03 11.19
CA VAL A 151 2.24 -0.41 12.56
C VAL A 151 1.95 0.82 13.40
N SER A 152 0.87 0.82 14.17
CA SER A 152 0.56 1.93 15.08
C SER A 152 1.61 2.05 16.18
N ASP A 153 1.87 3.28 16.62
CA ASP A 153 2.88 3.56 17.66
C ASP A 153 2.58 2.85 18.98
N ASP A 154 1.30 2.66 19.30
CA ASP A 154 0.83 1.95 20.50
C ASP A 154 0.85 0.42 20.35
N GLY A 155 1.25 -0.12 19.20
CA GLY A 155 1.26 -1.54 18.88
C GLY A 155 -0.13 -2.19 18.81
N GLY A 156 -1.22 -1.43 18.81
CA GLY A 156 -2.58 -1.94 18.81
C GLY A 156 -3.11 -2.41 17.45
N SER A 157 -2.55 -1.90 16.36
CA SER A 157 -3.01 -2.21 15.01
C SER A 157 -1.89 -2.17 13.98
N ALA A 158 -2.03 -2.93 12.89
CA ALA A 158 -1.15 -2.83 11.75
C ALA A 158 -1.88 -3.15 10.44
N LEU A 159 -1.33 -2.67 9.33
CA LEU A 159 -1.82 -2.90 7.99
C LEU A 159 -0.65 -3.23 7.07
N PHE A 160 -0.69 -4.37 6.40
CA PHE A 160 0.40 -4.83 5.53
C PHE A 160 -0.12 -5.28 4.17
N ALA A 161 0.61 -4.94 3.10
CA ALA A 161 0.44 -5.57 1.80
C ALA A 161 1.47 -6.68 1.61
N VAL A 162 0.97 -7.87 1.25
CA VAL A 162 1.76 -8.93 0.62
C VAL A 162 1.62 -8.75 -0.88
N VAL A 163 2.73 -8.57 -1.59
CA VAL A 163 2.74 -8.29 -3.02
C VAL A 163 3.55 -9.35 -3.76
N SER A 164 2.98 -9.91 -4.82
CA SER A 164 3.70 -10.72 -5.81
C SER A 164 4.02 -9.86 -7.02
N THR A 165 5.30 -9.69 -7.33
CA THR A 165 5.80 -8.83 -8.42
C THR A 165 6.09 -9.61 -9.70
N ARG A 166 6.30 -10.92 -9.59
CA ARG A 166 6.54 -11.85 -10.69
C ARG A 166 6.27 -13.28 -10.21
N THR A 167 6.29 -14.23 -11.13
CA THR A 167 6.18 -15.65 -10.78
C THR A 167 7.32 -16.05 -9.85
N SER A 168 6.98 -16.67 -8.72
CA SER A 168 7.95 -17.25 -7.79
C SER A 168 8.69 -18.41 -8.44
N PHE A 169 9.96 -18.61 -8.07
CA PHE A 169 10.67 -19.84 -8.43
C PHE A 169 10.12 -21.04 -7.66
N ALA A 170 9.64 -20.83 -6.44
CA ALA A 170 9.02 -21.86 -5.61
C ALA A 170 7.53 -21.98 -5.94
N GLU A 171 7.00 -23.20 -5.87
CA GLU A 171 5.56 -23.41 -6.03
C GLU A 171 4.77 -22.77 -4.87
N GLN A 172 5.35 -22.73 -3.67
CA GLN A 172 4.73 -22.14 -2.49
C GLN A 172 5.63 -21.07 -1.88
N PRO A 173 5.07 -19.91 -1.49
CA PRO A 173 5.83 -18.82 -0.86
C PRO A 173 6.34 -19.17 0.54
N GLY A 174 5.84 -20.26 1.14
CA GLY A 174 6.17 -20.67 2.50
C GLY A 174 5.56 -19.76 3.56
N ARG A 175 6.24 -19.64 4.69
CA ARG A 175 5.84 -18.75 5.78
C ARG A 175 6.48 -17.39 5.62
N VAL A 176 5.69 -16.34 5.75
CA VAL A 176 6.18 -14.95 5.72
C VAL A 176 6.03 -14.36 7.11
N ALA A 177 7.18 -13.93 7.65
CA ALA A 177 7.28 -13.23 8.91
C ALA A 177 6.85 -11.76 8.77
N VAL A 178 6.17 -11.24 9.79
CA VAL A 178 5.66 -9.86 9.84
C VAL A 178 6.36 -9.13 10.98
N PRO A 179 7.46 -8.39 10.69
CA PRO A 179 8.22 -7.70 11.72
C PRO A 179 7.48 -6.46 12.23
N GLY A 180 7.96 -5.92 13.36
CA GLY A 180 7.53 -4.62 13.87
C GLY A 180 6.27 -4.63 14.74
N LEU A 181 5.59 -5.77 14.88
CA LEU A 181 4.50 -6.00 15.84
C LEU A 181 5.05 -6.10 17.28
N ASP A 182 4.21 -5.80 18.29
CA ASP A 182 4.56 -5.96 19.71
C ASP A 182 4.65 -7.46 20.04
N PRO A 183 5.83 -7.98 20.45
CA PRO A 183 6.01 -9.42 20.63
C PRO A 183 5.15 -10.02 21.74
N GLU A 184 4.73 -9.21 22.72
CA GLU A 184 3.98 -9.66 23.89
C GLU A 184 2.46 -9.60 23.70
N ARG A 185 1.98 -9.03 22.59
CA ARG A 185 0.56 -8.98 22.26
C ARG A 185 0.14 -10.13 21.36
N THR A 186 -1.12 -10.52 21.47
CA THR A 186 -1.78 -11.41 20.52
C THR A 186 -2.53 -10.59 19.50
N TYR A 187 -2.42 -10.94 18.22
CA TYR A 187 -3.09 -10.25 17.12
C TYR A 187 -4.05 -11.17 16.40
N LYS A 188 -5.25 -10.65 16.12
CA LYS A 188 -6.12 -11.16 15.08
C LYS A 188 -5.61 -10.67 13.72
N VAL A 189 -5.42 -11.59 12.78
CA VAL A 189 -4.93 -11.35 11.41
C VAL A 189 -6.05 -11.65 10.43
N GLU A 190 -6.35 -10.71 9.54
CA GLU A 190 -7.44 -10.82 8.57
C GLU A 190 -6.97 -10.33 7.19
N ALA A 191 -7.27 -11.10 6.13
CA ALA A 191 -7.16 -10.60 4.77
C ALA A 191 -8.42 -9.80 4.43
N ILE A 192 -8.27 -8.50 4.21
CA ILE A 192 -9.40 -7.58 4.09
C ILE A 192 -9.64 -7.11 2.66
N PHE A 193 -8.66 -7.26 1.76
CA PHE A 193 -8.79 -6.87 0.36
C PHE A 193 -7.73 -7.53 -0.55
N PRO A 194 -8.09 -8.06 -1.74
CA PRO A 194 -9.46 -8.28 -2.20
C PRO A 194 -10.17 -9.34 -1.33
N ALA A 195 -11.50 -9.36 -1.35
CA ALA A 195 -12.37 -10.23 -0.56
C ALA A 195 -13.31 -11.04 -1.47
N PRO A 196 -13.86 -12.17 -0.98
CA PRO A 196 -14.84 -12.93 -1.75
C PRO A 196 -16.02 -12.04 -2.20
N GLY A 197 -16.17 -11.84 -3.50
CA GLY A 197 -17.21 -10.99 -4.11
C GLY A 197 -16.69 -9.77 -4.88
N ASP A 198 -15.42 -9.40 -4.71
CA ASP A 198 -14.77 -8.43 -5.62
C ASP A 198 -14.59 -9.02 -7.02
N ALA A 199 -14.45 -8.17 -8.03
CA ALA A 199 -14.45 -8.58 -9.43
C ALA A 199 -13.22 -9.45 -9.78
N ASP A 200 -12.08 -9.16 -9.16
CA ASP A 200 -10.78 -9.78 -9.45
C ASP A 200 -10.31 -10.79 -8.38
N TYR A 201 -11.13 -11.06 -7.35
CA TYR A 201 -10.74 -11.96 -6.26
C TYR A 201 -10.30 -13.34 -6.75
N ALA A 202 -11.01 -13.91 -7.74
CA ALA A 202 -10.69 -15.22 -8.30
C ALA A 202 -9.38 -15.22 -9.11
N HIS A 203 -8.96 -14.08 -9.66
CA HIS A 203 -7.69 -13.93 -10.37
C HIS A 203 -6.51 -13.70 -9.43
N THR A 204 -6.76 -13.34 -8.17
CA THR A 204 -5.69 -13.04 -7.20
C THR A 204 -4.83 -14.25 -6.85
N PHE A 205 -5.39 -15.47 -6.89
CA PHE A 205 -4.76 -16.69 -6.38
C PHE A 205 -4.59 -17.76 -7.45
N THR A 206 -3.52 -18.56 -7.35
CA THR A 206 -3.29 -19.72 -8.26
C THR A 206 -3.74 -21.05 -7.66
N GLN A 207 -3.84 -21.13 -6.34
CA GLN A 207 -4.13 -22.36 -5.60
C GLN A 207 -5.62 -22.69 -5.58
N VAL A 208 -5.95 -24.00 -5.59
CA VAL A 208 -7.32 -24.49 -5.46
C VAL A 208 -7.85 -24.35 -4.03
N GLN A 209 -7.00 -24.60 -3.02
CA GLN A 209 -7.34 -24.44 -1.61
C GLN A 209 -6.35 -23.50 -0.93
N PRO A 210 -6.82 -22.36 -0.38
CA PRO A 210 -5.95 -21.46 0.35
C PRO A 210 -5.59 -21.96 1.74
N PRO A 211 -4.54 -21.39 2.37
CA PRO A 211 -4.29 -21.59 3.79
C PRO A 211 -5.56 -21.34 4.62
N ALA A 212 -5.84 -22.22 5.57
CA ALA A 212 -7.11 -22.19 6.32
C ALA A 212 -7.39 -20.84 7.00
N TRP A 213 -6.35 -20.14 7.46
CA TRP A 213 -6.49 -18.84 8.10
C TRP A 213 -7.03 -17.75 7.16
N LEU A 214 -6.89 -17.88 5.84
CA LEU A 214 -7.33 -16.84 4.91
C LEU A 214 -8.85 -16.65 4.96
N ALA A 215 -9.60 -17.73 5.22
CA ALA A 215 -11.06 -17.71 5.25
C ALA A 215 -11.64 -17.16 6.56
N SER A 216 -11.00 -17.43 7.70
CA SER A 216 -11.53 -17.14 9.04
C SER A 216 -10.69 -16.15 9.86
N GLY A 217 -9.55 -15.73 9.31
CA GLY A 217 -8.48 -15.09 10.06
C GLY A 217 -7.61 -16.10 10.83
N ALA A 218 -6.51 -15.59 11.36
CA ALA A 218 -5.65 -16.27 12.33
C ALA A 218 -5.53 -15.45 13.62
N GLU A 219 -5.15 -16.10 14.71
CA GLU A 219 -4.74 -15.43 15.93
C GLU A 219 -3.39 -15.99 16.37
N ALA A 220 -2.43 -15.11 16.62
CA ALA A 220 -1.09 -15.48 17.05
C ALA A 220 -0.40 -14.31 17.79
N SER A 221 0.59 -14.63 18.62
CA SER A 221 1.41 -13.60 19.25
C SER A 221 2.22 -12.81 18.22
N GLY A 222 2.51 -11.55 18.49
CA GLY A 222 3.39 -10.73 17.66
C GLY A 222 4.77 -11.39 17.52
N ARG A 223 5.25 -12.09 18.56
CA ARG A 223 6.48 -12.88 18.51
C ARG A 223 6.39 -14.00 17.47
N PHE A 224 5.32 -14.80 17.49
CA PHE A 224 5.13 -15.86 16.49
C PHE A 224 5.02 -15.30 15.08
N LEU A 225 4.27 -14.21 14.90
CA LEU A 225 4.11 -13.55 13.60
C LEU A 225 5.45 -12.99 13.07
N ALA A 226 6.30 -12.47 13.94
CA ALA A 226 7.60 -11.89 13.57
C ALA A 226 8.72 -12.93 13.39
N GLU A 227 8.71 -14.05 14.11
CA GLU A 227 9.80 -15.04 14.06
C GLU A 227 9.47 -16.26 13.19
N VAL A 228 8.19 -16.67 13.13
CA VAL A 228 7.74 -17.88 12.40
C VAL A 228 6.90 -17.53 11.19
N GLY A 229 5.97 -16.58 11.33
CA GLY A 229 5.09 -16.13 10.25
C GLY A 229 3.96 -17.09 9.89
N LEU A 230 3.07 -16.59 9.04
CA LEU A 230 1.91 -17.33 8.52
C LEU A 230 2.22 -17.92 7.15
N PRO A 231 1.69 -19.12 6.82
CA PRO A 231 1.76 -19.63 5.46
C PRO A 231 0.99 -18.70 4.53
N MET A 232 1.66 -18.05 3.59
CA MET A 232 1.00 -17.09 2.70
C MET A 232 0.30 -17.80 1.54
N PRO A 233 -0.83 -17.25 1.05
CA PRO A 233 -1.48 -17.78 -0.14
C PRO A 233 -0.59 -17.60 -1.38
N ILE A 234 -0.72 -18.51 -2.36
CA ILE A 234 -0.02 -18.39 -3.62
C ILE A 234 -0.76 -17.37 -4.50
N LEU A 235 -0.17 -16.18 -4.65
CA LEU A 235 -0.70 -15.10 -5.48
C LEU A 235 -0.28 -15.27 -6.94
N ASN A 236 -1.12 -14.87 -7.88
CA ASN A 236 -0.67 -14.65 -9.26
C ASN A 236 0.41 -13.55 -9.30
N PRO A 237 1.30 -13.55 -10.31
CA PRO A 237 2.22 -12.45 -10.56
C PRO A 237 1.46 -11.13 -10.70
N GLU A 238 2.03 -10.02 -10.22
CA GLU A 238 1.42 -8.69 -10.32
C GLU A 238 0.06 -8.59 -9.60
N HIS A 239 -0.03 -9.22 -8.43
CA HIS A 239 -1.19 -9.19 -7.53
C HIS A 239 -0.76 -8.92 -6.09
N ALA A 240 -1.70 -8.48 -5.25
CA ALA A 240 -1.43 -8.20 -3.85
C ALA A 240 -2.61 -8.57 -2.95
N LEU A 241 -2.32 -8.70 -1.66
CA LEU A 241 -3.29 -8.95 -0.60
C LEU A 241 -3.03 -7.99 0.56
N LEU A 242 -4.08 -7.35 1.05
CA LEU A 242 -4.07 -6.44 2.19
C LEU A 242 -4.46 -7.18 3.47
N LEU A 243 -3.58 -7.16 4.46
CA LEU A 243 -3.71 -7.81 5.75
C LEU A 243 -3.88 -6.78 6.85
N LYS A 244 -4.91 -6.95 7.68
CA LYS A 244 -5.17 -6.17 8.90
C LYS A 244 -4.77 -6.99 10.12
N PHE A 245 -4.08 -6.35 11.05
CA PHE A 245 -3.70 -6.91 12.34
C PHE A 245 -4.32 -6.06 13.44
N THR A 246 -5.01 -6.68 14.38
CA THR A 246 -5.63 -6.00 15.53
C THR A 246 -5.24 -6.72 16.81
N ALA A 247 -4.67 -6.00 17.78
CA ALA A 247 -4.34 -6.57 19.07
C ALA A 247 -5.63 -7.02 19.79
N VAL A 248 -5.64 -8.25 20.27
CA VAL A 248 -6.71 -8.81 21.08
C VAL A 248 -6.53 -8.32 22.51
N GLN A 249 -7.58 -7.83 23.15
CA GLN A 249 -7.50 -7.48 24.57
C GLN A 249 -7.31 -8.74 25.40
N SER A 250 -6.32 -8.74 26.29
CA SER A 250 -6.18 -9.76 27.32
C SER A 250 -7.43 -9.73 28.20
N GLY A 251 -8.23 -10.80 28.16
CA GLY A 251 -9.39 -10.98 29.04
C GLY A 251 -8.99 -11.18 30.50
#